data_AF-A0A7V8FHB1-F1
#
_entry.id   AF-A0A7V8FHB1-F1
#
_cell.length_a   1.000
_cell.length_b   1.000
_cell.length_c   1.000
_cell.angle_alpha   90.00
_cell.angle_beta   90.00
_cell.angle_gamma   90.00
#
_symmetry.space_group_name_H-M   'P 1'
#
loop_
_entity.id
_entity.type
_entity.pdbx_description
1 polymer ?
#
loop_
_entity_poly.entity_id
_entity_poly.type
_entity_poly.pdbx_seq_one_letter_code
_entity_poly.pdbx_strand_id
1 'polypeptide(L)'
;MSEPAPAEETALGLLARPGFAKLLAYRIFAMLSYQVVAVTVGWHIYEVTRNPFSLGLVGLAEVVPFFCVAPFAGYLIDHLPRRRLGMVAAAGLVTTALVLTGVSSGWLPFNGVWSIYAAIALTGMVRAFLSPIYNALFARVLERAQFARGAGLGVVVFQAGMVAGPALGGVLVAWGGKSVSYSVAAAFALVAVGCLATLKVSEPVHAGPAAPIFKSIAEGARFVIGNRIMVGAMALDMFSVLLGGVVAMLPAFLHEILHYGPEGLASCARHRRWARSAWACGWRGTRCRSMPAGCCCARWPGSGCA
;
A
#
# COMPACT_ATOMS: atom_id res chain seq x y z
N MET A 1 -19.06 -35.86 28.65
CA MET A 1 -17.94 -34.92 28.87
C MET A 1 -17.90 -33.99 27.67
N SER A 2 -18.52 -32.82 27.82
CA SER A 2 -18.43 -31.74 26.84
C SER A 2 -17.00 -31.21 26.87
N GLU A 3 -16.30 -31.36 25.74
CA GLU A 3 -15.05 -30.64 25.46
C GLU A 3 -15.28 -29.15 25.73
N PRO A 4 -14.48 -28.47 26.58
CA PRO A 4 -14.63 -27.05 26.78
C PRO A 4 -14.27 -26.35 25.46
N ALA A 5 -15.20 -25.55 24.94
CA ALA A 5 -14.98 -24.71 23.77
C ALA A 5 -13.67 -23.92 23.93
N PRO A 6 -12.82 -23.83 22.89
CA PRO A 6 -11.59 -23.05 22.97
C PRO A 6 -11.97 -21.62 23.34
N ALA A 7 -11.47 -21.17 24.50
CA ALA A 7 -11.77 -19.88 25.08
C ALA A 7 -11.81 -18.80 23.99
N GLU A 8 -12.90 -18.03 23.93
CA GLU A 8 -13.01 -16.87 23.06
C GLU A 8 -11.97 -15.82 23.46
N GLU A 9 -10.72 -16.00 23.01
CA GLU A 9 -9.68 -14.98 23.13
C GLU A 9 -10.15 -13.79 22.30
N THR A 10 -10.66 -12.77 22.98
CA THR A 10 -11.21 -11.54 22.41
C THR A 10 -10.13 -10.84 21.57
N ALA A 11 -10.50 -10.05 20.56
CA ALA A 11 -9.55 -9.27 19.75
C ALA A 11 -8.59 -8.40 20.61
N LEU A 12 -9.05 -7.99 21.79
CA LEU A 12 -8.26 -7.30 22.82
C LEU A 12 -7.18 -8.19 23.45
N GLY A 13 -7.44 -9.50 23.64
CA GLY A 13 -6.45 -10.47 24.13
C GLY A 13 -5.30 -10.69 23.14
N LEU A 14 -5.57 -10.58 21.82
CA LEU A 14 -4.54 -10.59 20.78
C LEU A 14 -3.64 -9.34 20.86
N LEU A 15 -4.23 -8.16 21.08
CA LEU A 15 -3.50 -6.90 21.28
C LEU A 15 -2.67 -6.90 22.56
N ALA A 16 -3.07 -7.67 23.59
CA ALA A 16 -2.29 -7.82 24.82
C ALA A 16 -0.97 -8.59 24.60
N ARG A 17 -0.84 -9.38 23.52
CA ARG A 17 0.41 -10.08 23.21
C ARG A 17 1.46 -9.07 22.70
N PRO A 18 2.58 -8.89 23.41
CA PRO A 18 3.54 -7.82 23.10
C PRO A 18 4.22 -7.99 21.73
N GLY A 19 4.32 -9.21 21.21
CA GLY A 19 4.84 -9.46 19.85
C GLY A 19 3.93 -8.94 18.75
N PHE A 20 2.61 -9.15 18.89
CA PHE A 20 1.62 -8.71 17.92
C PHE A 20 1.41 -7.20 17.97
N ALA A 21 1.29 -6.63 19.17
CA ALA A 21 1.17 -5.19 19.37
C ALA A 21 2.35 -4.41 18.78
N LYS A 22 3.59 -4.90 18.97
CA LYS A 22 4.79 -4.26 18.39
C LYS A 22 4.82 -4.33 16.87
N LEU A 23 4.40 -5.45 16.28
CA LEU A 23 4.30 -5.59 14.83
C LEU A 23 3.26 -4.63 14.25
N LEU A 24 2.12 -4.50 14.93
CA LEU A 24 1.05 -3.59 14.53
C LEU A 24 1.48 -2.12 14.68
N ALA A 25 2.14 -1.77 15.78
CA ALA A 25 2.72 -0.44 16.00
C ALA A 25 3.73 -0.11 14.90
N TYR A 26 4.67 -1.02 14.60
CA TYR A 26 5.61 -0.87 13.48
C TYR A 26 4.87 -0.57 12.16
N ARG A 27 3.80 -1.32 11.86
CA ARG A 27 3.01 -1.12 10.64
C ARG A 27 2.35 0.26 10.58
N ILE A 28 1.75 0.70 11.69
CA ILE A 28 1.09 2.02 11.80
C ILE A 28 2.12 3.12 11.62
N PHE A 29 3.20 3.12 12.40
CA PHE A 29 4.18 4.19 12.38
C PHE A 29 4.92 4.28 11.04
N ALA A 30 5.29 3.15 10.44
CA ALA A 30 5.88 3.13 9.11
C ALA A 30 4.91 3.65 8.04
N MET A 31 3.62 3.32 8.15
CA MET A 31 2.59 3.78 7.23
C MET A 31 2.30 5.27 7.38
N LEU A 32 2.17 5.77 8.61
CA LEU A 32 1.96 7.18 8.90
C LEU A 32 3.14 8.02 8.40
N SER A 33 4.38 7.60 8.70
CA SER A 33 5.59 8.26 8.19
C SER A 33 5.57 8.36 6.66
N TYR A 34 5.33 7.25 5.96
CA TYR A 34 5.26 7.23 4.50
C TYR A 34 4.15 8.13 3.94
N GLN A 35 2.94 8.09 4.52
CA GLN A 35 1.82 8.92 4.05
C GLN A 35 2.07 10.42 4.29
N VAL A 36 2.65 10.78 5.43
CA VAL A 36 3.02 12.18 5.73
C VAL A 36 4.08 12.66 4.74
N VAL A 37 5.10 11.84 4.45
CA VAL A 37 6.12 12.17 3.44
C VAL A 37 5.48 12.34 2.06
N ALA A 38 4.62 11.41 1.62
CA ALA A 38 3.97 11.48 0.32
C ALA A 38 3.15 12.78 0.14
N VAL A 39 2.35 13.16 1.14
CA VAL A 39 1.56 14.41 1.10
C VAL A 39 2.47 15.64 1.12
N THR A 40 3.46 15.66 2.01
CA THR A 40 4.37 16.82 2.16
C THR A 40 5.20 17.04 0.90
N VAL A 41 5.71 15.96 0.31
CA VAL A 41 6.45 15.97 -0.96
C VAL A 41 5.58 16.47 -2.11
N GLY A 42 4.34 15.98 -2.21
CA GLY A 42 3.40 16.45 -3.23
C GLY A 42 3.17 17.95 -3.15
N TRP A 43 2.98 18.48 -1.94
CA TRP A 43 2.84 19.92 -1.70
C TRP A 43 4.14 20.69 -2.01
N HIS A 44 5.29 20.16 -1.60
CA HIS A 44 6.59 20.79 -1.82
C HIS A 44 6.91 21.00 -3.30
N ILE A 45 6.68 19.98 -4.14
CA ILE A 45 6.89 20.07 -5.59
C ILE A 45 5.86 20.98 -6.24
N TYR A 46 4.60 20.96 -5.77
CA TYR A 46 3.57 21.83 -6.31
C TYR A 46 3.93 23.31 -6.13
N GLU A 47 4.46 23.70 -4.97
CA GLU A 47 4.91 25.07 -4.74
C GLU A 47 6.11 25.48 -5.61
N VAL A 48 7.07 24.56 -5.83
CA VAL A 48 8.30 24.84 -6.59
C VAL A 48 8.02 24.93 -8.09
N THR A 49 7.24 23.98 -8.63
CA THR A 49 7.12 23.83 -10.09
C THR A 49 5.80 24.40 -10.64
N ARG A 50 4.74 24.52 -9.82
CA ARG A 50 3.37 24.93 -10.21
C ARG A 50 2.78 24.22 -11.43
N ASN A 51 3.35 23.09 -11.85
CA ASN A 51 2.96 22.36 -13.05
C ASN A 51 2.54 20.92 -12.70
N PRO A 52 1.31 20.49 -13.06
CA PRO A 52 0.81 19.13 -12.83
C PRO A 52 1.71 18.02 -13.41
N PHE A 53 2.41 18.29 -14.51
CA PHE A 53 3.28 17.29 -15.16
C PHE A 53 4.44 16.83 -14.27
N SER A 54 4.99 17.75 -13.47
CA SER A 54 6.08 17.42 -12.54
C SER A 54 5.61 16.57 -11.36
N LEU A 55 4.34 16.71 -10.95
CA LEU A 55 3.74 15.84 -9.94
C LEU A 55 3.58 14.40 -10.47
N GLY A 56 3.26 14.24 -11.75
CA GLY A 56 3.23 12.93 -12.41
C GLY A 56 4.62 12.27 -12.49
N LEU A 57 5.66 13.05 -12.82
CA LEU A 57 7.04 12.56 -12.84
C LEU A 57 7.53 12.08 -11.46
N VAL A 58 7.04 12.69 -10.38
CA VAL A 58 7.32 12.26 -9.01
C VAL A 58 6.76 10.88 -8.73
N GLY A 59 5.50 10.64 -9.10
CA GLY A 59 4.90 9.31 -8.96
C GLY A 59 5.65 8.26 -9.80
N LEU A 60 6.03 8.60 -11.03
CA LEU A 60 6.86 7.73 -11.88
C LEU A 60 8.23 7.45 -11.25
N ALA A 61 8.88 8.46 -10.69
CA ALA A 61 10.16 8.33 -10.00
C ALA A 61 10.09 7.49 -8.72
N GLU A 62 8.91 7.33 -8.11
CA GLU A 62 8.70 6.39 -7.00
C GLU A 62 8.41 4.97 -7.50
N VAL A 63 7.57 4.84 -8.54
CA VAL A 63 7.09 3.55 -9.05
C VAL A 63 8.19 2.78 -9.78
N VAL A 64 9.01 3.45 -10.58
CA VAL A 64 10.13 2.81 -11.30
C VAL A 64 11.08 2.06 -10.34
N PRO A 65 11.66 2.69 -9.31
CA PRO A 65 12.53 1.99 -8.38
C PRO A 65 11.79 0.92 -7.57
N PHE A 66 10.52 1.14 -7.24
CA PHE A 66 9.71 0.11 -6.57
C PHE A 66 9.63 -1.18 -7.42
N PHE A 67 9.33 -1.07 -8.72
CA PHE A 67 9.28 -2.22 -9.62
C PHE A 67 10.65 -2.87 -9.83
N CYS A 68 11.72 -2.07 -9.95
CA CYS A 68 13.07 -2.59 -10.09
C CYS A 68 13.52 -3.38 -8.86
N VAL A 69 13.15 -2.92 -7.65
CA VAL A 69 13.60 -3.53 -6.38
C VAL A 69 12.68 -4.65 -5.90
N ALA A 70 11.40 -4.66 -6.27
CA ALA A 70 10.44 -5.69 -5.89
C ALA A 70 10.92 -7.15 -6.05
N PRO A 71 11.50 -7.59 -7.19
CA PRO A 71 11.98 -8.96 -7.33
C PRO A 71 13.19 -9.28 -6.45
N PHE A 72 14.09 -8.30 -6.24
CA PHE A 72 15.22 -8.45 -5.33
C PHE A 72 14.78 -8.50 -3.87
N ALA A 73 13.75 -7.73 -3.51
CA ALA A 73 13.20 -7.71 -2.16
C ALA A 73 12.66 -9.08 -1.75
N GLY A 74 11.93 -9.76 -2.66
CA GLY A 74 11.43 -11.13 -2.42
C GLY A 74 12.55 -12.11 -2.09
N TYR A 75 13.56 -12.20 -2.96
CA TYR A 75 14.73 -13.06 -2.74
C TYR A 75 15.43 -12.74 -1.42
N LEU A 76 15.67 -11.45 -1.15
CA LEU A 76 16.43 -11.03 0.02
C LEU A 76 15.73 -11.40 1.33
N ILE A 77 14.40 -11.33 1.38
CA ILE A 77 13.58 -11.64 2.57
C ILE A 77 13.56 -13.14 2.90
N ASP A 78 13.73 -13.98 1.89
CA ASP A 78 13.79 -15.44 2.07
C ASP A 78 15.16 -15.89 2.60
N HIS A 79 16.24 -15.20 2.21
CA HIS A 79 17.61 -15.58 2.56
C HIS A 79 18.19 -14.84 3.79
N LEU A 80 17.79 -13.59 4.05
CA LEU A 80 18.34 -12.81 5.16
C LEU A 80 17.40 -12.77 6.37
N PRO A 81 17.96 -12.50 7.57
CA PRO A 81 17.17 -12.23 8.77
C PRO A 81 16.19 -11.07 8.54
N ARG A 82 14.89 -11.39 8.56
CA ARG A 82 13.76 -10.50 8.21
C ARG A 82 13.73 -9.28 9.12
N ARG A 83 14.11 -9.43 10.39
CA ARG A 83 14.21 -8.35 11.37
C ARG A 83 15.30 -7.36 11.00
N ARG A 84 16.49 -7.82 10.58
CA ARG A 84 17.57 -6.92 10.15
C ARG A 84 17.17 -6.18 8.89
N LEU A 85 16.58 -6.87 7.92
CA LEU A 85 16.05 -6.22 6.72
C LEU A 85 15.00 -5.17 7.03
N GLY A 86 14.07 -5.47 7.94
CA GLY A 86 13.04 -4.50 8.34
C GLY A 86 13.64 -3.29 9.04
N MET A 87 14.70 -3.47 9.84
CA MET A 87 15.40 -2.36 10.48
C MET A 87 16.13 -1.50 9.45
N VAL A 88 16.79 -2.11 8.46
CA VAL A 88 17.45 -1.38 7.36
C VAL A 88 16.42 -0.62 6.53
N ALA A 89 15.28 -1.24 6.22
CA ALA A 89 14.22 -0.58 5.46
C ALA A 89 13.61 0.60 6.26
N ALA A 90 13.31 0.40 7.54
CA ALA A 90 12.81 1.47 8.41
C ALA A 90 13.85 2.58 8.61
N ALA A 91 15.14 2.24 8.74
CA ALA A 91 16.23 3.21 8.75
C ALA A 91 16.33 3.98 7.42
N GLY A 92 16.06 3.32 6.28
CA GLY A 92 15.93 3.96 4.98
C GLY A 92 14.85 5.03 4.97
N LEU A 93 13.68 4.78 5.56
CA LEU A 93 12.63 5.81 5.72
C LEU A 93 13.10 6.98 6.58
N VAL A 94 13.81 6.71 7.68
CA VAL A 94 14.39 7.75 8.54
C VAL A 94 15.37 8.62 7.75
N THR A 95 16.32 7.99 7.05
CA THR A 95 17.33 8.70 6.24
C THR A 95 16.66 9.57 5.20
N THR A 96 15.66 9.05 4.49
CA THR A 96 14.92 9.82 3.50
C THR A 96 14.21 11.02 4.13
N ALA A 97 13.49 10.82 5.25
CA ALA A 97 12.80 11.90 5.94
C ALA A 97 13.78 12.98 6.48
N LEU A 98 14.96 12.56 6.98
CA LEU A 98 16.02 13.48 7.42
C LEU A 98 16.63 14.26 6.26
N VAL A 99 16.91 13.61 5.12
CA VAL A 99 17.40 14.27 3.91
C VAL A 99 16.38 15.32 3.43
N LEU A 100 15.10 14.97 3.38
CA LEU A 100 14.02 15.90 3.04
C LEU A 100 13.89 17.06 4.05
N THR A 101 14.09 16.80 5.33
CA THR A 101 14.13 17.85 6.37
C THR A 101 15.31 18.81 6.16
N GLY A 102 16.50 18.27 5.86
CA GLY A 102 17.72 19.05 5.63
C GLY A 102 17.65 19.90 4.36
N VAL A 103 17.06 19.36 3.29
CA VAL A 103 16.77 20.10 2.05
C VAL A 103 15.74 21.19 2.31
N SER A 104 14.65 20.89 3.04
CA SER A 104 13.60 21.87 3.34
C SER A 104 14.06 22.99 4.28
N SER A 105 15.06 22.75 5.14
CA SER A 105 15.56 23.75 6.10
C SER A 105 16.67 24.63 5.51
N GLY A 106 17.07 24.41 4.25
CA GLY A 106 18.15 25.14 3.59
C GLY A 106 19.56 24.83 4.13
N TRP A 107 19.71 23.76 4.92
CA TRP A 107 20.99 23.35 5.50
C TRP A 107 21.89 22.62 4.49
N LEU A 108 21.30 22.00 3.47
CA LEU A 108 22.03 21.42 2.36
C LEU A 108 22.06 22.39 1.17
N PRO A 109 23.23 22.64 0.54
CA PRO A 109 23.36 23.52 -0.64
C PRO A 109 22.72 22.94 -1.91
N PHE A 110 22.07 21.78 -1.82
CA PHE A 110 21.36 21.14 -2.91
C PHE A 110 19.92 21.70 -3.04
N ASN A 111 19.80 22.97 -3.44
CA ASN A 111 18.52 23.65 -3.73
C ASN A 111 17.89 23.19 -5.07
N GLY A 112 18.02 21.90 -5.41
CA GLY A 112 17.58 21.34 -6.69
C GLY A 112 16.43 20.35 -6.52
N VAL A 113 15.45 20.42 -7.44
CA VAL A 113 14.35 19.44 -7.56
C VAL A 113 14.86 18.00 -7.64
N TRP A 114 16.09 17.80 -8.13
CA TRP A 114 16.79 16.52 -8.19
C TRP A 114 16.94 15.81 -6.84
N SER A 115 17.22 16.54 -5.75
CA SER A 115 17.36 15.94 -4.41
C SER A 115 16.03 15.37 -3.91
N ILE A 116 14.93 16.04 -4.27
CA ILE A 116 13.58 15.60 -3.95
C ILE A 116 13.26 14.32 -4.75
N TYR A 117 13.58 14.28 -6.04
CA TYR A 117 13.43 13.07 -6.85
C TYR A 117 14.27 11.90 -6.33
N ALA A 118 15.53 12.15 -5.93
CA ALA A 118 16.39 11.12 -5.36
C ALA A 118 15.84 10.56 -4.04
N ALA A 119 15.32 11.43 -3.16
CA ALA A 119 14.68 11.03 -1.91
C ALA A 119 13.42 10.19 -2.16
N ILE A 120 12.60 10.56 -3.15
CA ILE A 120 11.40 9.80 -3.51
C ILE A 120 11.77 8.45 -4.11
N ALA A 121 12.79 8.41 -4.96
CA ALA A 121 13.28 7.15 -5.50
C ALA A 121 13.75 6.21 -4.39
N LEU A 122 14.48 6.74 -3.39
CA LEU A 122 14.86 5.98 -2.20
C LEU A 122 13.65 5.50 -1.39
N THR A 123 12.62 6.33 -1.25
CA THR A 123 11.35 5.95 -0.61
C THR A 123 10.69 4.78 -1.33
N GLY A 124 10.63 4.81 -2.67
CA GLY A 124 10.09 3.74 -3.49
C GLY A 124 10.85 2.42 -3.33
N MET A 125 12.18 2.47 -3.31
CA MET A 125 13.03 1.29 -3.03
C MET A 125 12.74 0.71 -1.65
N VAL A 126 12.72 1.55 -0.62
CA VAL A 126 12.47 1.15 0.76
C VAL A 126 11.08 0.54 0.91
N ARG A 127 10.06 1.16 0.31
CA ARG A 127 8.66 0.69 0.32
C ARG A 127 8.51 -0.73 -0.24
N ALA A 128 9.30 -1.09 -1.26
CA ALA A 128 9.31 -2.44 -1.83
C ALA A 128 9.68 -3.52 -0.81
N PHE A 129 10.51 -3.19 0.18
CA PHE A 129 10.86 -4.11 1.27
C PHE A 129 9.83 -4.13 2.40
N LEU A 130 9.20 -2.99 2.74
CA LEU A 130 8.31 -2.89 3.91
C LEU A 130 7.12 -3.85 3.85
N SER A 131 6.49 -3.97 2.68
CA SER A 131 5.29 -4.80 2.50
C SER A 131 5.56 -6.30 2.69
N PRO A 132 6.52 -6.91 1.98
CA PRO A 132 6.81 -8.34 2.15
C PRO A 132 7.43 -8.66 3.52
N ILE A 133 8.25 -7.77 4.12
CA ILE A 133 8.78 -7.96 5.48
C ILE A 133 7.65 -8.03 6.51
N TYR A 134 6.67 -7.13 6.41
CA TYR A 134 5.50 -7.15 7.28
C TYR A 134 4.73 -8.46 7.14
N ASN A 135 4.41 -8.89 5.92
CA ASN A 135 3.68 -10.15 5.69
C ASN A 135 4.46 -11.36 6.22
N ALA A 136 5.78 -11.38 6.02
CA ALA A 136 6.65 -12.46 6.47
C ALA A 136 6.82 -12.51 8.00
N LEU A 137 6.82 -11.36 8.69
CA LEU A 137 6.82 -11.29 10.16
C LEU A 137 5.43 -11.63 10.73
N PHE A 138 4.37 -11.16 10.08
CA PHE A 138 2.99 -11.40 10.46
C PHE A 138 2.67 -12.89 10.48
N ALA A 139 3.06 -13.63 9.45
CA ALA A 139 2.87 -15.08 9.38
C ALA A 139 3.65 -15.87 10.46
N ARG A 140 4.64 -15.26 11.13
CA ARG A 140 5.43 -15.91 12.18
C ARG A 140 5.01 -15.55 13.59
N VAL A 141 4.44 -14.37 13.78
CA VAL A 141 3.98 -13.89 15.10
C VAL A 141 2.63 -14.49 15.48
N LEU A 142 1.81 -14.91 14.52
CA LEU A 142 0.48 -15.48 14.76
C LEU A 142 0.49 -17.01 14.64
N GLU A 143 -0.22 -17.65 15.57
CA GLU A 143 -0.60 -19.07 15.45
C GLU A 143 -1.69 -19.25 14.38
N ARG A 144 -1.72 -20.42 13.73
CA ARG A 144 -2.68 -20.73 12.64
C ARG A 144 -4.14 -20.51 13.05
N ALA A 145 -4.49 -20.80 14.31
CA ALA A 145 -5.84 -20.62 14.85
C ALA A 145 -6.26 -19.14 14.95
N GLN A 146 -5.31 -18.22 15.07
CA GLN A 146 -5.56 -16.79 15.27
C GLN A 146 -5.32 -15.94 14.00
N PHE A 147 -4.84 -16.56 12.92
CA PHE A 147 -4.44 -15.88 11.69
C PHE A 147 -5.57 -15.05 11.07
N ALA A 148 -6.79 -15.60 10.97
CA ALA A 148 -7.93 -14.90 10.40
C ALA A 148 -8.33 -13.65 11.22
N ARG A 149 -8.32 -13.76 12.56
CA ARG A 149 -8.66 -12.66 13.46
C ARG A 149 -7.61 -11.55 13.41
N GLY A 150 -6.34 -11.91 13.49
CA GLY A 150 -5.26 -10.94 13.39
C GLY A 150 -5.17 -10.29 12.01
N ALA A 151 -5.49 -11.03 10.93
CA ALA A 151 -5.51 -10.47 9.58
C ALA A 151 -6.61 -9.42 9.45
N GLY A 152 -7.80 -9.69 9.99
CA GLY A 152 -8.88 -8.70 10.08
C GLY A 152 -8.44 -7.44 10.81
N LEU A 153 -7.77 -7.57 11.96
CA LEU A 153 -7.29 -6.42 12.73
C LEU A 153 -6.19 -5.63 12.00
N GLY A 154 -5.28 -6.34 11.31
CA GLY A 154 -4.28 -5.72 10.44
C GLY A 154 -4.90 -4.91 9.30
N VAL A 155 -5.99 -5.39 8.70
CA VAL A 155 -6.74 -4.66 7.67
C VAL A 155 -7.41 -3.43 8.26
N VAL A 156 -8.08 -3.53 9.41
CA VAL A 156 -8.70 -2.37 10.08
C VAL A 156 -7.67 -1.28 10.36
N VAL A 157 -6.51 -1.67 10.88
CA VAL A 157 -5.41 -0.75 11.14
C VAL A 157 -4.84 -0.13 9.86
N PHE A 158 -4.69 -0.93 8.80
CA PHE A 158 -4.25 -0.44 7.51
C PHE A 158 -5.21 0.62 6.96
N GLN A 159 -6.52 0.37 7.01
CA GLN A 159 -7.53 1.32 6.55
C GLN A 159 -7.57 2.59 7.41
N ALA A 160 -7.44 2.45 8.73
CA ALA A 160 -7.32 3.60 9.63
C ALA A 160 -6.07 4.43 9.28
N GLY A 161 -4.93 3.79 9.01
CA GLY A 161 -3.71 4.47 8.56
C GLY A 161 -3.85 5.12 7.18
N MET A 162 -4.59 4.52 6.25
CA MET A 162 -4.85 5.12 4.92
C MET A 162 -5.62 6.42 5.02
N VAL A 163 -6.55 6.54 5.98
CA VAL A 163 -7.37 7.74 6.18
C VAL A 163 -6.65 8.75 7.07
N ALA A 164 -6.08 8.30 8.19
CA ALA A 164 -5.42 9.17 9.16
C ALA A 164 -4.09 9.74 8.65
N GLY A 165 -3.33 8.99 7.85
CA GLY A 165 -2.03 9.41 7.36
C GLY A 165 -2.07 10.71 6.54
N PRO A 166 -2.86 10.77 5.44
CA PRO A 166 -2.98 11.98 4.65
C PRO A 166 -3.60 13.17 5.41
N ALA A 167 -4.57 12.90 6.30
CA ALA A 167 -5.16 13.94 7.14
C ALA A 167 -4.11 14.56 8.07
N LEU A 168 -3.30 13.74 8.74
CA LEU A 168 -2.19 14.20 9.57
C LEU A 168 -1.14 14.94 8.73
N GLY A 169 -0.77 14.43 7.56
CA GLY A 169 0.17 15.08 6.65
C GLY A 169 -0.29 16.47 6.22
N GLY A 170 -1.57 16.63 5.86
CA GLY A 170 -2.14 17.91 5.47
C GLY A 170 -2.16 18.92 6.61
N VAL A 171 -2.60 18.52 7.81
CA VAL A 171 -2.60 19.40 9.00
C VAL A 171 -1.19 19.83 9.38
N LEU A 172 -0.22 18.90 9.37
CA LEU A 172 1.17 19.20 9.68
C LEU A 172 1.76 20.22 8.70
N VAL A 173 1.49 20.06 7.39
CA VAL A 173 1.95 21.02 6.37
C VAL A 173 1.30 22.38 6.55
N ALA A 174 0.01 22.43 6.85
CA ALA A 174 -0.73 23.68 7.02
C ALA A 174 -0.28 24.50 8.25
N TRP A 175 0.07 23.83 9.36
CA TRP A 175 0.37 24.50 10.63
C TRP A 175 1.87 24.65 10.89
N GLY A 176 2.65 23.60 10.61
CA GLY A 176 4.08 23.54 10.94
C GLY A 176 5.01 23.80 9.75
N GLY A 177 4.47 23.89 8.54
CA GLY A 177 5.27 23.99 7.33
C GLY A 177 6.02 22.68 6.99
N LYS A 178 6.78 22.73 5.91
CA LYS A 178 7.41 21.54 5.29
C LYS A 178 8.43 20.86 6.22
N SER A 179 9.28 21.65 6.89
CA SER A 179 10.35 21.14 7.76
C SER A 179 9.80 20.39 8.97
N VAL A 180 8.75 20.91 9.62
CA VAL A 180 8.11 20.25 10.76
C VAL A 180 7.46 18.94 10.33
N SER A 181 6.73 18.94 9.20
CA SER A 181 6.12 17.71 8.66
C SER A 181 7.13 16.60 8.43
N TYR A 182 8.29 16.92 7.82
CA TYR A 182 9.34 15.93 7.61
C TYR A 182 10.00 15.45 8.91
N SER A 183 10.21 16.35 9.88
CA SER A 183 10.76 15.96 11.19
C SER A 183 9.83 15.02 11.97
N VAL A 184 8.52 15.27 11.90
CA VAL A 184 7.49 14.41 12.51
C VAL A 184 7.45 13.05 11.79
N ALA A 185 7.56 13.04 10.46
CA ALA A 185 7.65 11.79 9.70
C ALA A 185 8.92 10.99 10.06
N ALA A 186 10.05 11.66 10.29
CA ALA A 186 11.28 11.03 10.76
C ALA A 186 11.11 10.44 12.18
N ALA A 187 10.43 11.16 13.07
CA ALA A 187 10.12 10.66 14.41
C ALA A 187 9.25 9.40 14.36
N PHE A 188 8.21 9.36 13.52
CA PHE A 188 7.42 8.14 13.32
C PHE A 188 8.25 6.99 12.76
N ALA A 189 9.13 7.25 11.80
CA ALA A 189 10.02 6.21 11.27
C ALA A 189 11.00 5.69 12.35
N LEU A 190 11.52 6.56 13.22
CA LEU A 190 12.37 6.17 14.36
C LEU A 190 11.62 5.29 15.36
N VAL A 191 10.37 5.63 15.68
CA VAL A 191 9.52 4.79 16.54
C VAL A 191 9.32 3.42 15.89
N ALA A 192 9.09 3.36 14.57
CA ALA A 192 8.98 2.09 13.86
C ALA A 192 10.27 1.24 13.97
N VAL A 193 11.44 1.85 13.83
CA VAL A 193 12.74 1.19 14.04
C VAL A 193 12.84 0.66 15.47
N GLY A 194 12.46 1.46 16.48
CA GLY A 194 12.46 1.07 17.89
C GLY A 194 11.53 -0.11 18.20
N CYS A 195 10.32 -0.11 17.63
CA CYS A 195 9.38 -1.23 17.75
C CYS A 195 9.96 -2.53 17.19
N LEU A 196 10.66 -2.45 16.05
CA LEU A 196 11.28 -3.62 15.42
C LEU A 196 12.58 -4.07 16.12
N ALA A 197 13.34 -3.12 16.67
CA ALA A 197 14.52 -3.39 17.48
C ALA A 197 14.15 -4.09 18.80
N THR A 198 12.98 -3.80 19.36
CA THR A 198 12.49 -4.45 20.60
C THR A 198 11.67 -5.72 20.35
N LEU A 199 11.45 -6.08 19.08
CA LEU A 199 10.77 -7.31 18.69
C LEU A 199 11.76 -8.48 18.75
N LYS A 200 11.59 -9.35 19.76
CA LYS A 200 12.34 -10.61 19.86
C LYS A 200 11.60 -11.69 19.07
N VAL A 201 12.01 -11.89 17.82
CA VAL A 201 11.57 -13.03 17.00
C VAL A 201 12.80 -13.90 16.73
N SER A 202 12.73 -15.18 17.11
CA SER A 202 13.79 -16.16 16.79
C SER A 202 13.80 -16.42 15.30
N GLU A 203 14.84 -15.94 14.61
CA GLU A 203 15.06 -16.21 13.19
C GLU A 203 16.08 -17.34 13.05
N PRO A 204 15.70 -18.52 12.52
CA PRO A 204 16.70 -19.47 12.06
C PRO A 204 17.38 -18.86 10.83
N VAL A 205 18.69 -18.63 10.96
CA VAL A 205 19.55 -18.24 9.84
C VAL A 205 19.53 -19.41 8.86
N HIS A 206 18.92 -19.22 7.68
CA HIS A 206 19.03 -20.21 6.61
C HIS A 206 20.46 -20.16 6.06
N ALA A 207 21.32 -21.03 6.59
CA ALA A 207 22.69 -21.26 6.14
C ALA A 207 22.73 -22.23 4.93
N GLY A 208 21.94 -21.95 3.89
CA GLY A 208 21.98 -22.70 2.63
C GLY A 208 22.88 -22.02 1.59
N PRO A 209 23.50 -22.76 0.65
CA PRO A 209 24.31 -22.15 -0.41
C PRO A 209 23.48 -21.15 -1.21
N ALA A 210 23.95 -19.90 -1.29
CA ALA A 210 23.28 -18.86 -2.06
C ALA A 210 23.32 -19.23 -3.56
N ALA A 211 22.22 -19.77 -4.08
CA ALA A 211 22.03 -19.85 -5.53
C ALA A 211 22.10 -18.42 -6.11
N PRO A 212 22.67 -18.23 -7.31
CA PRO A 212 22.85 -16.90 -7.89
C PRO A 212 21.51 -16.17 -8.00
N ILE A 213 21.45 -14.95 -7.44
CA ILE A 213 20.26 -14.10 -7.29
C ILE A 213 19.40 -14.10 -8.57
N PHE A 214 20.03 -13.88 -9.73
CA PHE A 214 19.35 -13.82 -11.03
C PHE A 214 18.75 -15.16 -11.46
N LYS A 215 19.37 -16.31 -11.13
CA LYS A 215 18.84 -17.63 -11.48
C LYS A 215 17.63 -17.98 -10.63
N SER A 216 17.65 -17.66 -9.34
CA SER A 216 16.51 -17.86 -8.44
C SER A 216 15.34 -16.94 -8.77
N ILE A 217 15.59 -15.67 -9.12
CA ILE A 217 14.55 -14.75 -9.60
C ILE A 217 13.94 -15.27 -10.92
N ALA A 218 14.78 -15.73 -11.86
CA ALA A 218 14.31 -16.29 -13.14
C ALA A 218 13.50 -17.58 -12.95
N GLU A 219 13.89 -18.43 -11.99
CA GLU A 219 13.18 -19.67 -11.65
C GLU A 219 11.82 -19.37 -10.99
N GLY A 220 11.76 -18.40 -10.09
CA GLY A 220 10.51 -17.90 -9.51
C GLY A 220 9.58 -17.28 -10.57
N ALA A 221 10.12 -16.45 -11.47
CA ALA A 221 9.34 -15.87 -12.57
C ALA A 221 8.81 -16.95 -13.52
N ARG A 222 9.64 -17.95 -13.87
CA ARG A 222 9.22 -19.08 -14.71
C ARG A 222 8.16 -19.93 -14.03
N PHE A 223 8.24 -20.12 -12.73
CA PHE A 223 7.23 -20.84 -11.95
C PHE A 223 5.87 -20.11 -11.95
N VAL A 224 5.87 -18.79 -11.71
CA VAL A 224 4.64 -17.98 -11.74
C VAL A 224 4.00 -18.00 -13.13
N ILE A 225 4.80 -17.82 -14.18
CA ILE A 225 4.31 -17.84 -15.57
C ILE A 225 3.81 -19.23 -15.98
N GLY A 226 4.42 -20.30 -15.46
CA GLY A 226 4.01 -21.68 -15.73
C GLY A 226 2.64 -22.04 -15.14
N ASN A 227 2.20 -21.36 -14.07
CA ASN A 227 0.96 -21.67 -13.38
C ASN A 227 -0.18 -20.74 -13.84
N ARG A 228 -0.97 -21.18 -14.83
CA ARG A 228 -2.06 -20.40 -15.44
C ARG A 228 -3.08 -19.83 -14.44
N ILE A 229 -3.28 -20.50 -13.31
CA ILE A 229 -4.19 -20.04 -12.25
C ILE A 229 -3.66 -18.77 -11.58
N MET A 230 -2.35 -18.71 -11.28
CA MET A 230 -1.74 -17.53 -10.67
C MET A 230 -1.74 -16.34 -11.62
N VAL A 231 -1.37 -16.55 -12.89
CA VAL A 231 -1.38 -15.49 -13.90
C VAL A 231 -2.80 -14.97 -14.12
N GLY A 232 -3.80 -15.86 -14.18
CA GLY A 232 -5.21 -15.46 -14.30
C GLY A 232 -5.69 -14.62 -13.12
N ALA A 233 -5.32 -14.99 -11.88
CA ALA A 233 -5.67 -14.22 -10.69
C ALA A 233 -4.97 -12.85 -10.65
N MET A 234 -3.68 -12.77 -10.99
CA MET A 234 -2.93 -11.50 -11.03
C MET A 234 -3.42 -10.58 -12.15
N ALA A 235 -3.78 -11.13 -13.32
CA ALA A 235 -4.36 -10.37 -14.42
C ALA A 235 -5.74 -9.81 -14.06
N LEU A 236 -6.56 -10.61 -13.37
CA LEU A 236 -7.86 -10.16 -12.87
C LEU A 236 -7.72 -9.03 -11.84
N ASP A 237 -6.73 -9.11 -10.94
CA ASP A 237 -6.41 -8.07 -9.98
C ASP A 237 -6.00 -6.75 -10.67
N MET A 238 -5.05 -6.81 -11.60
CA MET A 238 -4.61 -5.64 -12.38
C MET A 238 -5.74 -5.03 -13.22
N PHE A 239 -6.61 -5.85 -13.81
CA PHE A 239 -7.78 -5.38 -14.54
C PHE A 239 -8.78 -4.67 -13.61
N SER A 240 -8.99 -5.19 -12.40
CA SER A 240 -9.86 -4.56 -11.40
C SER A 240 -9.33 -3.20 -10.95
N VAL A 241 -8.01 -3.09 -10.70
CA VAL A 241 -7.36 -1.83 -10.30
C VAL A 241 -7.43 -0.80 -11.44
N LEU A 242 -7.17 -1.21 -12.68
CA LEU A 242 -7.23 -0.34 -13.85
C LEU A 242 -8.65 0.24 -14.04
N LEU A 243 -9.67 -0.60 -13.95
CA LEU A 243 -11.07 -0.17 -14.04
C LEU A 243 -11.50 0.68 -12.82
N GLY A 244 -10.96 0.41 -11.64
CA GLY A 244 -11.19 1.23 -10.45
C GLY A 244 -10.72 2.67 -10.61
N GLY A 245 -9.60 2.90 -11.30
CA GLY A 245 -9.09 4.24 -11.61
C GLY A 245 -10.03 5.05 -12.51
N VAL A 246 -10.69 4.41 -13.48
CA VAL A 246 -11.68 5.07 -14.36
C VAL A 246 -12.88 5.57 -13.56
N VAL A 247 -13.36 4.78 -12.59
CA VAL A 247 -14.46 5.18 -11.70
C VAL A 247 -14.05 6.34 -10.79
N ALA A 248 -12.78 6.42 -10.36
CA ALA A 248 -12.27 7.52 -9.56
C ALA A 248 -12.19 8.86 -10.32
N MET A 249 -12.06 8.82 -11.64
CA MET A 249 -12.05 10.01 -12.51
C MET A 249 -13.45 10.51 -12.88
N LEU A 250 -14.49 9.68 -12.70
CA LEU A 250 -15.86 10.01 -13.06
C LEU A 250 -16.37 11.35 -12.49
N PRO A 251 -16.08 11.73 -11.22
CA PRO A 251 -16.52 13.02 -10.68
C PRO A 251 -15.84 14.21 -11.36
N ALA A 252 -14.56 14.09 -11.72
CA ALA A 252 -13.82 15.13 -12.42
C ALA A 252 -14.36 15.33 -13.84
N PHE A 253 -14.61 14.22 -14.57
CA PHE A 253 -15.23 14.25 -15.89
C PHE A 253 -16.64 14.87 -15.86
N LEU A 254 -17.46 14.53 -14.85
CA LEU A 254 -18.82 15.07 -14.72
C LEU A 254 -18.83 16.58 -14.43
N HIS A 255 -17.87 17.07 -13.64
CA HIS A 255 -17.80 18.47 -13.27
C HIS A 255 -17.24 19.37 -14.38
N GLU A 256 -16.19 18.92 -15.08
CA GLU A 256 -15.50 19.71 -16.11
C GLU A 256 -16.18 19.67 -17.48
N ILE A 257 -16.83 18.55 -17.85
CA ILE A 257 -17.33 18.34 -19.22
C ILE A 257 -18.85 18.34 -19.32
N LEU A 258 -19.57 17.92 -18.27
CA LEU A 258 -21.04 17.81 -18.29
C LEU A 258 -21.78 18.94 -17.56
N HIS A 259 -21.08 19.79 -16.79
CA HIS A 259 -21.68 20.86 -15.96
C HIS A 259 -22.89 20.41 -15.10
N TYR A 260 -23.00 19.13 -14.79
CA TYR A 260 -24.06 18.62 -13.90
C TYR A 260 -23.70 18.95 -12.45
N GLY A 261 -24.65 19.53 -11.72
CA GLY A 261 -24.54 19.75 -10.27
C GLY A 261 -24.47 18.44 -9.48
N PRO A 262 -24.14 18.50 -8.17
CA PRO A 262 -23.94 17.35 -7.28
C PRO A 262 -25.13 16.34 -7.23
N GLU A 263 -26.32 16.75 -7.70
CA GLU A 263 -27.52 15.92 -7.77
C GLU A 263 -27.44 14.80 -8.82
N GLY A 264 -26.70 14.97 -9.92
CA GLY A 264 -26.51 13.94 -10.95
C GLY A 264 -25.67 12.75 -10.46
N LEU A 265 -24.66 13.03 -9.64
CA LEU A 265 -23.84 12.00 -8.97
C LEU A 265 -24.66 11.23 -7.93
N ALA A 266 -25.53 11.91 -7.17
CA ALA A 266 -26.40 11.28 -6.17
C ALA A 266 -27.45 10.36 -6.82
N SER A 267 -28.01 10.74 -7.98
CA SER A 267 -28.93 9.92 -8.78
C SER A 267 -28.26 8.63 -9.28
N CYS A 268 -27.04 8.73 -9.83
CA CYS A 268 -26.31 7.58 -10.37
C CYS A 268 -25.80 6.63 -9.25
N ALA A 269 -25.32 7.18 -8.13
CA ALA A 269 -24.86 6.40 -6.97
C ALA A 269 -26.00 5.77 -6.16
N ARG A 270 -27.22 6.31 -6.23
CA ARG A 270 -28.42 5.74 -5.59
C ARG A 270 -28.79 4.38 -6.19
N HIS A 271 -28.38 4.09 -7.42
CA HIS A 271 -28.46 2.76 -8.04
C HIS A 271 -27.35 1.81 -7.51
N ARG A 272 -27.32 1.59 -6.18
CA ARG A 272 -26.44 0.63 -5.47
C ARG A 272 -26.46 -0.82 -5.99
N ARG A 273 -27.40 -1.15 -6.88
CA ARG A 273 -27.48 -2.48 -7.51
C ARG A 273 -26.29 -2.75 -8.42
N TRP A 274 -25.80 -1.78 -9.18
CA TRP A 274 -24.77 -2.01 -10.21
C TRP A 274 -23.44 -2.45 -9.59
N ALA A 275 -23.00 -1.78 -8.52
CA ALA A 275 -21.78 -2.15 -7.78
C ALA A 275 -21.90 -3.52 -7.11
N ARG A 276 -23.06 -3.86 -6.52
CA ARG A 276 -23.27 -5.18 -5.92
C ARG A 276 -23.39 -6.29 -6.96
N SER A 277 -24.03 -6.05 -8.10
CA SER A 277 -24.21 -7.06 -9.15
C SER A 277 -22.90 -7.32 -9.91
N ALA A 278 -22.09 -6.30 -10.15
CA ALA A 278 -20.77 -6.47 -10.77
C ALA A 278 -19.83 -7.28 -9.87
N TRP A 279 -19.82 -7.00 -8.57
CA TRP A 279 -19.06 -7.78 -7.59
C TRP A 279 -19.62 -9.19 -7.37
N ALA A 280 -20.95 -9.37 -7.34
CA ALA A 280 -21.56 -10.68 -7.19
C ALA A 280 -21.37 -11.60 -8.41
N CYS A 281 -21.38 -11.05 -9.63
CA CYS A 281 -21.09 -11.80 -10.85
C CYS A 281 -19.62 -12.20 -10.97
N GLY A 282 -18.68 -11.39 -10.46
CA GLY A 282 -17.26 -11.72 -10.46
C GLY A 282 -16.89 -12.84 -9.47
N TRP A 283 -17.64 -12.99 -8.37
CA TRP A 283 -17.30 -13.92 -7.29
C TRP A 283 -17.97 -15.29 -7.37
N ARG A 284 -19.13 -15.37 -8.04
CA ARG A 284 -19.81 -16.63 -8.31
C ARG A 284 -19.72 -16.92 -9.80
N GLY A 285 -18.80 -17.79 -10.20
CA GLY A 285 -18.70 -18.37 -11.54
C GLY A 285 -19.91 -19.25 -11.94
N THR A 286 -21.12 -18.82 -11.61
CA THR A 286 -22.37 -19.51 -11.88
C THR A 286 -23.28 -18.61 -12.72
N ARG A 287 -23.44 -19.00 -13.99
CA ARG A 287 -24.43 -18.62 -15.00
C ARG A 287 -25.32 -17.40 -14.66
N CYS A 288 -25.09 -16.31 -15.41
CA CYS A 288 -26.08 -15.27 -15.66
C CYS A 288 -27.33 -15.86 -16.34
N ARG A 289 -28.32 -16.28 -15.56
CA ARG A 289 -29.71 -16.41 -16.02
C ARG A 289 -30.56 -15.58 -15.09
N SER A 290 -31.26 -14.60 -15.66
CA SER A 290 -32.18 -13.63 -15.04
C SER A 290 -31.54 -12.33 -14.53
N MET A 291 -31.30 -11.40 -15.46
CA MET A 291 -31.38 -9.97 -15.17
C MET A 291 -32.70 -9.42 -15.74
N PRO A 292 -33.49 -8.64 -14.98
CA PRO A 292 -34.69 -8.00 -15.49
C PRO A 292 -34.33 -6.85 -16.46
N ALA A 293 -35.15 -6.69 -17.51
CA ALA A 293 -34.90 -5.97 -18.76
C ALA A 293 -34.56 -4.46 -18.66
N GLY A 294 -34.54 -3.85 -17.48
CA GLY A 294 -34.32 -2.41 -17.29
C GLY A 294 -32.86 -1.93 -17.25
N CYS A 295 -31.87 -2.82 -17.35
CA CYS A 295 -30.43 -2.46 -17.33
C CYS A 295 -29.73 -2.57 -18.70
N CYS A 296 -30.45 -2.91 -19.76
CA CYS A 296 -29.93 -2.92 -21.14
C CYS A 296 -30.02 -1.54 -21.80
N CYS A 297 -29.44 -0.50 -21.19
CA CYS A 297 -29.18 0.78 -21.87
C CYS A 297 -27.71 0.96 -22.23
N ALA A 298 -27.11 -0.11 -22.75
CA ALA A 298 -25.97 -0.04 -23.65
C ALA A 298 -26.35 -0.78 -24.93
N ARG A 299 -27.39 -0.29 -25.61
CA ARG A 299 -27.77 -0.78 -26.94
C ARG A 299 -26.75 -0.21 -27.93
N TRP A 300 -25.79 -1.04 -28.30
CA TRP A 300 -24.94 -0.84 -29.47
C TRP A 300 -25.82 -0.55 -30.71
N PRO A 301 -25.56 0.53 -31.47
CA PRO A 301 -26.30 0.79 -32.70
C PRO A 301 -25.77 -0.16 -33.78
N GLY A 302 -26.52 -1.22 -34.11
CA GLY A 302 -26.15 -2.04 -35.26
C GLY A 302 -26.69 -3.46 -35.40
N SER A 303 -27.45 -4.02 -34.45
CA SER A 303 -28.04 -5.36 -34.63
C SER A 303 -29.56 -5.28 -34.63
N GLY A 304 -30.14 -5.29 -35.84
CA GLY A 304 -31.57 -5.49 -36.07
C GLY A 304 -32.01 -6.88 -35.58
N CYS A 305 -33.23 -6.95 -35.04
CA CYS A 305 -33.87 -8.19 -34.64
C CYS A 305 -34.70 -8.73 -35.81
N ALA A 306 -34.35 -9.93 -36.26
CA ALA A 306 -35.26 -10.97 -36.74
C ALA A 306 -34.69 -12.30 -36.23
#